data_AF-A0A0D7BT21-F1
#
_entry.id   AF-A0A0D7BT21-F1
#
_cell.length_a   1.000
_cell.length_b   1.000
_cell.length_c   1.000
_cell.angle_alpha   90.00
_cell.angle_beta   90.00
_cell.angle_gamma   90.00
#
_symmetry.space_group_name_H-M   'P 1'
#
loop_
_entity.id
_entity.type
_entity.pdbx_description
1 polymer ?
#
loop_
_entity_poly.entity_id
_entity_poly.type
_entity_poly.pdbx_seq_one_letter_code
_entity_poly.pdbx_strand_id
1 'polypeptide(L)'
;MLPFTRRVVCRRRDISRAIYTLAKQEPPKSAPRIAPYPLVWVSTTDWDPHSRLNPHVFPHFLKQGFTCLHADISTPKTPLDAPALMRYYESELKAALDEEHAGAAPVIFASGLATLVAQTYISSHPAMAMALFSPPARISDVSFATGELSEFNYEPKFPIALVGSSEGMAQHRLGQDPYVDRFAFEADSSEVVTALSEWMDECGI
;
A
#
# COMPACT_ATOMS: atom_id res chain seq x y z
N MET A 1 14.53 20.21 -16.13
CA MET A 1 13.57 19.39 -16.90
C MET A 1 12.76 18.59 -15.90
N LEU A 2 11.54 19.04 -15.57
CA LEU A 2 10.65 18.32 -14.64
C LEU A 2 9.86 17.27 -15.45
N PRO A 3 9.71 16.03 -14.96
CA PRO A 3 8.92 15.04 -15.67
C PRO A 3 7.44 15.40 -15.58
N PHE A 4 6.73 15.17 -16.68
CA PHE A 4 5.31 15.40 -16.84
C PHE A 4 4.54 14.39 -15.97
N THR A 5 4.10 14.79 -14.79
CA THR A 5 3.18 13.99 -13.97
C THR A 5 1.82 13.99 -14.68
N ARG A 6 1.47 12.92 -15.40
CA ARG A 6 0.08 12.73 -15.84
C ARG A 6 -0.77 12.40 -14.61
N ARG A 7 -1.32 13.44 -13.96
CA ARG A 7 -2.52 13.26 -13.12
C ARG A 7 -3.66 12.88 -14.04
N VAL A 8 -4.02 11.61 -14.06
CA VAL A 8 -5.33 11.21 -14.57
C VAL A 8 -6.33 11.51 -13.45
N VAL A 9 -6.91 12.70 -13.47
CA VAL A 9 -8.17 12.92 -12.76
C VAL A 9 -9.22 12.28 -13.65
N CYS A 10 -9.73 11.11 -13.26
CA CYS A 10 -10.83 10.49 -13.99
C CYS A 10 -12.03 11.45 -13.95
N ARG A 11 -12.27 12.14 -15.08
CA ARG A 11 -13.44 12.98 -15.31
C ARG A 11 -14.24 12.36 -16.44
N ARG A 12 -15.42 11.79 -16.13
CA ARG A 12 -16.66 12.13 -16.85
C ARG A 12 -17.94 11.54 -16.24
N ARG A 13 -18.85 12.50 -15.99
CA ARG A 13 -20.33 12.48 -15.93
C ARG A 13 -20.98 11.98 -14.63
N ASP A 14 -21.81 12.89 -14.11
CA ASP A 14 -22.59 12.91 -12.87
C ASP A 14 -21.86 13.22 -11.55
N ILE A 15 -22.48 14.13 -10.80
CA ILE A 15 -21.94 14.87 -9.64
C ILE A 15 -21.82 13.93 -8.43
N SER A 16 -20.83 13.07 -8.45
CA SER A 16 -20.32 12.32 -7.29
C SER A 16 -18.81 12.56 -7.24
N ARG A 17 -18.30 12.99 -6.07
CA ARG A 17 -16.85 13.22 -5.88
C ARG A 17 -16.12 11.89 -6.18
N ALA A 18 -14.98 11.96 -6.84
CA ALA A 18 -14.08 10.81 -6.97
C ALA A 18 -13.80 10.26 -5.57
N ILE A 19 -14.03 8.96 -5.41
CA ILE A 19 -13.96 8.24 -4.12
C ILE A 19 -12.52 7.82 -3.80
N TYR A 20 -11.67 7.75 -4.83
CA TYR A 20 -10.23 7.61 -4.72
C TYR A 20 -9.53 8.52 -5.73
N THR A 21 -8.27 8.83 -5.46
CA THR A 21 -7.35 9.45 -6.40
C THR A 21 -6.28 8.43 -6.78
N LEU A 22 -6.25 8.04 -8.06
CA LEU A 22 -5.24 7.14 -8.60
C LEU A 22 -4.25 7.92 -9.47
N ALA A 23 -2.96 7.81 -9.16
CA ALA A 23 -1.89 8.38 -9.98
C ALA A 23 -0.95 7.27 -10.45
N LYS A 24 -0.93 7.04 -11.76
CA LYS A 24 -0.03 6.09 -12.42
C LYS A 24 1.21 6.78 -12.96
N GLN A 25 2.36 6.14 -12.76
CA GLN A 25 3.63 6.53 -13.34
C GLN A 25 4.24 5.31 -14.02
N GLU A 26 4.46 5.42 -15.33
CA GLU A 26 5.10 4.37 -16.12
C GLU A 26 6.63 4.53 -16.07
N PRO A 27 7.38 3.42 -16.10
CA PRO A 27 8.84 3.48 -16.15
C PRO A 27 9.30 4.16 -17.46
N PRO A 28 10.45 4.87 -17.44
CA PRO A 28 11.00 5.45 -18.66
C PRO A 28 11.45 4.34 -19.62
N LYS A 29 11.44 4.63 -20.93
CA LYS A 29 11.94 3.69 -21.96
C LYS A 29 13.41 3.29 -21.81
N SER A 30 14.16 4.05 -21.02
CA SER A 30 15.56 3.77 -20.70
C SER A 30 15.75 2.84 -19.50
N ALA A 31 14.65 2.38 -18.87
CA ALA A 31 14.74 1.41 -17.78
C ALA A 31 15.37 0.10 -18.28
N PRO A 32 16.18 -0.59 -17.45
CA PRO A 32 16.91 -1.78 -17.85
C PRO A 32 15.97 -2.98 -18.10
N ARG A 33 14.82 -3.00 -17.44
CA ARG A 33 13.74 -3.99 -17.58
C ARG A 33 12.38 -3.30 -17.55
N ILE A 34 11.33 -4.06 -17.84
CA ILE A 34 9.94 -3.69 -17.54
C ILE A 34 9.40 -4.80 -16.65
N ALA A 35 9.14 -4.49 -15.39
CA ALA A 35 8.60 -5.47 -14.44
C ALA A 35 7.12 -5.73 -14.74
N PRO A 36 6.65 -6.99 -14.65
CA PRO A 36 5.25 -7.32 -14.94
C PRO A 36 4.31 -6.93 -13.79
N TYR A 37 4.82 -6.85 -12.56
CA TYR A 37 4.04 -6.56 -11.36
C TYR A 37 4.03 -5.04 -11.08
N PRO A 38 2.86 -4.39 -11.01
CA PRO A 38 2.80 -3.00 -10.60
C PRO A 38 3.07 -2.87 -9.10
N LEU A 39 3.80 -1.83 -8.74
CA LEU A 39 3.99 -1.43 -7.35
C LEU A 39 2.88 -0.44 -6.98
N VAL A 40 2.11 -0.77 -5.94
CA VAL A 40 0.93 -0.03 -5.52
C VAL A 40 1.16 0.56 -4.15
N TRP A 41 1.16 1.89 -4.06
CA TRP A 41 1.20 2.62 -2.81
C TRP A 41 -0.21 3.00 -2.40
N VAL A 42 -0.66 2.46 -1.26
CA VAL A 42 -1.98 2.71 -0.70
C VAL A 42 -1.87 3.76 0.39
N SER A 43 -2.69 4.79 0.28
CA SER A 43 -2.86 5.82 1.31
C SER A 43 -4.34 6.07 1.58
N THR A 44 -4.63 6.58 2.77
CA THR A 44 -5.95 7.02 3.21
C THR A 44 -5.79 8.38 3.87
N THR A 45 -5.35 9.39 3.12
CA THR A 45 -4.90 10.67 3.69
C THR A 45 -5.99 11.40 4.47
N ASP A 46 -7.26 11.18 4.09
CA ASP A 46 -8.43 11.73 4.78
C ASP A 46 -8.68 11.10 6.16
N TRP A 47 -8.21 9.87 6.38
CA TRP A 47 -8.34 9.13 7.65
C TRP A 47 -7.06 9.21 8.49
N ASP A 48 -5.92 9.06 7.85
CA ASP A 48 -4.59 9.11 8.44
C ASP A 48 -3.65 9.92 7.56
N PRO A 49 -3.34 11.19 7.91
CA PRO A 49 -2.39 12.01 7.17
C PRO A 49 -0.98 11.40 7.07
N HIS A 50 -0.61 10.51 7.99
CA HIS A 50 0.70 9.82 8.00
C HIS A 50 0.74 8.59 7.09
N SER A 51 -0.41 8.20 6.51
CA SER A 51 -0.48 7.08 5.55
C SER A 51 0.19 7.38 4.21
N ARG A 52 0.50 8.66 3.94
CA ARG A 52 1.16 9.06 2.71
C ARG A 52 2.66 8.74 2.77
N LEU A 53 3.07 7.73 2.01
CA LEU A 53 4.47 7.38 1.84
C LEU A 53 5.26 8.48 1.11
N ASN A 54 6.55 8.57 1.44
CA ASN A 54 7.43 9.60 0.92
C ASN A 54 7.54 9.53 -0.61
N PRO A 55 7.22 10.61 -1.35
CA PRO A 55 7.25 10.61 -2.80
C PRO A 55 8.64 10.42 -3.41
N HIS A 56 9.71 10.51 -2.61
CA HIS A 56 11.08 10.29 -3.07
C HIS A 56 11.42 8.82 -3.34
N VAL A 57 10.58 7.86 -2.91
CA VAL A 57 10.80 6.44 -3.20
C VAL A 57 10.42 6.06 -4.64
N PHE A 58 9.42 6.72 -5.23
CA PHE A 58 8.91 6.36 -6.57
C PHE A 58 9.96 6.48 -7.69
N PRO A 59 10.76 7.56 -7.78
CA PRO A 59 11.74 7.70 -8.86
C PRO A 59 12.79 6.58 -8.87
N HIS A 60 13.04 5.93 -7.73
CA HIS A 60 13.96 4.80 -7.65
C HIS A 60 13.38 3.59 -8.40
N PHE A 61 12.18 3.15 -8.04
CA PHE A 61 11.56 1.98 -8.66
C PHE A 61 11.15 2.19 -10.12
N LEU A 62 10.75 3.41 -10.49
CA LEU A 62 10.51 3.74 -11.90
C LEU A 62 11.76 3.52 -12.75
N LYS A 63 12.94 3.95 -12.28
CA LYS A 63 14.21 3.75 -13.00
C LYS A 63 14.59 2.29 -13.14
N GLN A 64 14.16 1.43 -12.21
CA GLN A 64 14.38 -0.01 -12.29
C GLN A 64 13.41 -0.72 -13.25
N GLY A 65 12.35 -0.05 -13.70
CA GLY A 65 11.41 -0.64 -14.66
C GLY A 65 10.03 -0.96 -14.11
N PHE A 66 9.72 -0.57 -12.89
CA PHE A 66 8.41 -0.80 -12.29
C PHE A 66 7.39 0.24 -12.72
N THR A 67 6.15 -0.19 -12.96
CA THR A 67 5.01 0.72 -13.00
C THR A 67 4.59 1.03 -11.57
N CYS A 68 4.49 2.31 -11.23
CA CYS A 68 4.11 2.76 -9.89
C CYS A 68 2.69 3.34 -9.91
N LEU A 69 1.83 2.81 -9.05
CA LEU A 69 0.46 3.27 -8.83
C LEU A 69 0.36 3.87 -7.43
N HIS A 70 -0.21 5.07 -7.30
CA HIS A 70 -0.52 5.68 -6.02
C HIS A 70 -2.04 5.79 -5.87
N ALA A 71 -2.61 4.97 -4.99
CA ALA A 71 -4.03 4.90 -4.71
C ALA A 71 -4.31 5.56 -3.35
N ASP A 72 -4.82 6.79 -3.38
CA ASP A 72 -5.27 7.51 -2.19
C ASP A 72 -6.79 7.40 -2.09
N ILE A 73 -7.29 6.65 -1.12
CA ILE A 73 -8.72 6.35 -0.99
C ILE A 73 -9.33 7.30 0.02
N SER A 74 -10.36 8.04 -0.41
CA SER A 74 -11.05 8.99 0.46
C SER A 74 -11.95 8.28 1.47
N THR A 75 -12.09 8.89 2.64
CA THR A 75 -13.00 8.42 3.68
C THR A 75 -14.47 8.62 3.24
N PRO A 76 -15.38 7.66 3.50
CA PRO A 76 -16.78 7.82 3.14
C PRO A 76 -17.40 8.99 3.91
N LYS A 77 -18.29 9.75 3.26
CA LYS A 77 -18.99 10.88 3.90
C LYS A 77 -19.93 10.45 5.02
N THR A 78 -20.48 9.24 4.90
CA THR A 78 -21.35 8.65 5.90
C THR A 78 -20.49 7.82 6.84
N PRO A 79 -20.57 8.04 8.17
CA PRO A 79 -19.86 7.22 9.13
C PRO A 79 -20.24 5.75 8.97
N LEU A 80 -19.23 4.89 8.90
CA LEU A 80 -19.36 3.44 8.87
C LEU A 80 -18.75 2.86 10.15
N ASP A 81 -19.22 1.69 10.55
CA ASP A 81 -18.51 0.90 11.56
C ASP A 81 -17.17 0.40 11.01
N ALA A 82 -16.25 0.03 11.91
CA ALA A 82 -14.90 -0.38 11.52
C ALA A 82 -14.88 -1.50 10.47
N PRO A 83 -15.69 -2.59 10.57
CA PRO A 83 -15.73 -3.63 9.55
C PRO A 83 -16.31 -3.18 8.20
N ALA A 84 -17.31 -2.31 8.18
CA ALA A 84 -17.86 -1.76 6.93
C ALA A 84 -16.91 -0.73 6.30
N LEU A 85 -16.17 0.03 7.12
CA LEU A 85 -15.14 0.95 6.65
C LEU A 85 -13.99 0.20 5.96
N MET A 86 -13.52 -0.92 6.54
CA MET A 86 -12.48 -1.74 5.91
C MET A 86 -12.96 -2.36 4.59
N ARG A 87 -14.18 -2.90 4.54
CA ARG A 87 -14.80 -3.41 3.30
C ARG A 87 -14.96 -2.32 2.24
N TYR A 88 -15.29 -1.11 2.66
CA TYR A 88 -15.35 0.04 1.76
C TYR A 88 -13.97 0.32 1.15
N TYR A 89 -12.93 0.50 1.97
CA TYR A 89 -11.57 0.76 1.47
C TYR A 89 -11.05 -0.37 0.59
N GLU A 90 -11.29 -1.63 0.96
CA GLU A 90 -10.98 -2.81 0.13
C GLU A 90 -11.64 -2.71 -1.24
N SER A 91 -12.93 -2.42 -1.29
CA SER A 91 -13.69 -2.35 -2.55
C SER A 91 -13.19 -1.23 -3.46
N GLU A 92 -12.84 -0.08 -2.89
CA GLU A 92 -12.31 1.07 -3.64
C GLU A 92 -10.88 0.81 -4.12
N LEU A 93 -10.03 0.17 -3.29
CA LEU A 93 -8.69 -0.25 -3.70
C LEU A 93 -8.78 -1.23 -4.87
N LYS A 94 -9.67 -2.23 -4.77
CA LYS A 94 -9.90 -3.19 -5.83
C LYS A 94 -10.35 -2.51 -7.12
N ALA A 95 -11.33 -1.61 -7.04
CA ALA A 95 -11.82 -0.86 -8.20
C ALA A 95 -10.70 -0.04 -8.87
N ALA A 96 -9.86 0.64 -8.07
CA ALA A 96 -8.72 1.40 -8.57
C ALA A 96 -7.70 0.51 -9.31
N LEU A 97 -7.43 -0.70 -8.81
CA LEU A 97 -6.50 -1.64 -9.42
C LEU A 97 -7.06 -2.32 -10.68
N ASP A 98 -8.35 -2.61 -10.69
CA ASP A 98 -9.04 -3.16 -11.86
C ASP A 98 -9.07 -2.13 -13.01
N GLU A 99 -9.26 -0.84 -12.72
CA GLU A 99 -9.27 0.24 -13.74
C GLU A 99 -7.96 0.32 -14.52
N GLU A 100 -6.82 0.16 -13.83
CA GLU A 100 -5.50 0.20 -14.46
C GLU A 100 -5.08 -1.12 -15.13
N HIS A 101 -5.98 -2.12 -15.18
CA HIS A 101 -5.78 -3.41 -15.85
C HIS A 101 -4.41 -4.01 -15.53
N ALA A 102 -4.06 -4.05 -14.23
CA ALA A 102 -2.75 -4.48 -13.74
C ALA A 102 -2.28 -5.84 -14.30
N GLY A 103 -3.20 -6.73 -14.70
CA GLY A 103 -2.93 -7.99 -15.42
C GLY A 103 -2.23 -9.07 -14.58
N ALA A 104 -1.39 -8.65 -13.63
CA ALA A 104 -0.65 -9.43 -12.66
C ALA A 104 -0.99 -8.96 -11.24
N ALA A 105 -0.75 -9.83 -10.26
CA ALA A 105 -0.94 -9.51 -8.85
C ALA A 105 0.02 -8.37 -8.43
N PRO A 106 -0.45 -7.33 -7.72
CA PRO A 106 0.36 -6.18 -7.38
C PRO A 106 1.36 -6.49 -6.26
N VAL A 107 2.38 -5.63 -6.13
CA VAL A 107 3.16 -5.50 -4.89
C VAL A 107 2.64 -4.29 -4.12
N ILE A 108 2.13 -4.50 -2.91
CA ILE A 108 1.43 -3.46 -2.15
C ILE A 108 2.34 -2.85 -1.10
N PHE A 109 2.48 -1.53 -1.10
CA PHE A 109 3.14 -0.74 -0.06
C PHE A 109 2.07 0.09 0.66
N ALA A 110 2.04 0.05 1.98
CA ALA A 110 1.10 0.85 2.77
C ALA A 110 1.74 1.35 4.07
N SER A 111 1.36 2.54 4.52
CA SER A 111 1.91 3.16 5.74
C SER A 111 0.82 3.50 6.75
N GLY A 112 1.14 3.44 8.03
CA GLY A 112 0.25 3.85 9.11
C GLY A 112 -1.08 3.07 9.08
N LEU A 113 -2.21 3.77 9.15
CA LEU A 113 -3.53 3.11 9.13
C LEU A 113 -3.90 2.52 7.76
N ALA A 114 -3.27 2.95 6.67
CA ALA A 114 -3.47 2.32 5.36
C ALA A 114 -2.94 0.88 5.31
N THR A 115 -2.08 0.48 6.25
CA THR A 115 -1.68 -0.93 6.43
C THR A 115 -2.88 -1.82 6.74
N LEU A 116 -3.90 -1.32 7.43
CA LEU A 116 -5.14 -2.06 7.69
C LEU A 116 -5.94 -2.29 6.41
N VAL A 117 -5.93 -1.32 5.49
CA VAL A 117 -6.55 -1.45 4.17
C VAL A 117 -5.83 -2.50 3.34
N ALA A 118 -4.49 -2.46 3.30
CA ALA A 118 -3.69 -3.46 2.60
C ALA A 118 -3.94 -4.87 3.15
N GLN A 119 -3.93 -5.04 4.47
CA GLN A 119 -4.21 -6.33 5.12
C GLN A 119 -5.65 -6.82 4.85
N THR A 120 -6.63 -5.92 4.84
CA THR A 120 -8.02 -6.25 4.46
C THR A 120 -8.07 -6.71 3.00
N TYR A 121 -7.42 -5.99 2.08
CA TYR A 121 -7.36 -6.35 0.66
C TYR A 121 -6.79 -7.74 0.44
N ILE A 122 -5.64 -8.04 1.06
CA ILE A 122 -4.98 -9.35 0.98
C ILE A 122 -5.85 -10.50 1.50
N SER A 123 -6.75 -10.22 2.46
CA SER A 123 -7.63 -11.24 3.01
C SER A 123 -8.62 -11.80 1.96
N SER A 124 -8.89 -11.06 0.89
CA SER A 124 -9.83 -11.46 -0.17
C SER A 124 -9.24 -11.45 -1.59
N HIS A 125 -8.03 -10.90 -1.77
CA HIS A 125 -7.42 -10.68 -3.08
C HIS A 125 -5.94 -11.09 -3.10
N PRO A 126 -5.44 -11.66 -4.21
CA PRO A 126 -4.04 -12.02 -4.32
C PRO A 126 -3.16 -10.77 -4.47
N ALA A 127 -1.96 -10.83 -3.88
CA ALA A 127 -0.85 -9.94 -4.19
C ALA A 127 0.43 -10.76 -4.37
N MET A 128 1.38 -10.20 -5.12
CA MET A 128 2.71 -10.80 -5.28
C MET A 128 3.54 -10.63 -4.01
N ALA A 129 3.47 -9.46 -3.38
CA ALA A 129 4.15 -9.15 -2.13
C ALA A 129 3.46 -7.98 -1.42
N MET A 130 3.73 -7.80 -0.12
CA MET A 130 3.21 -6.68 0.67
C MET A 130 4.27 -6.12 1.62
N ALA A 131 4.45 -4.81 1.65
CA ALA A 131 5.31 -4.10 2.59
C ALA A 131 4.48 -3.14 3.45
N LEU A 132 4.51 -3.34 4.77
CA LEU A 132 3.75 -2.55 5.75
C LEU A 132 4.72 -1.64 6.52
N PHE A 133 4.56 -0.33 6.38
CA PHE A 133 5.37 0.67 7.07
C PHE A 133 4.65 1.16 8.31
N SER A 134 5.30 0.98 9.45
CA SER A 134 4.82 1.35 10.78
C SER A 134 3.35 0.99 11.00
N PRO A 135 2.94 -0.28 10.78
CA PRO A 135 1.56 -0.66 11.05
C PRO A 135 1.27 -0.53 12.55
N PRO A 136 0.00 -0.27 12.93
CA PRO A 136 -0.41 -0.28 14.34
C PRO A 136 -0.03 -1.60 15.00
N ALA A 137 0.58 -1.55 16.19
CA ALA A 137 1.00 -2.74 16.92
C ALA A 137 -0.16 -3.72 17.13
N ARG A 138 -1.34 -3.20 17.46
CA ARG A 138 -2.60 -3.95 17.54
C ARG A 138 -3.72 -3.14 16.92
N ILE A 139 -4.73 -3.82 16.41
CA ILE A 139 -5.94 -3.16 15.90
C ILE A 139 -6.69 -2.48 17.05
N SER A 140 -6.62 -3.04 18.26
CA SER A 140 -7.20 -2.43 19.46
C SER A 140 -6.64 -1.04 19.80
N ASP A 141 -5.45 -0.71 19.28
CA ASP A 141 -4.80 0.59 19.51
C ASP A 141 -5.33 1.66 18.55
N VAL A 142 -6.13 1.26 17.55
CA VAL A 142 -6.73 2.15 16.56
C VAL A 142 -8.14 2.54 16.99
N SER A 143 -8.36 3.84 17.14
CA SER A 143 -9.67 4.39 17.49
C SER A 143 -10.54 4.52 16.23
N PHE A 144 -11.61 3.73 16.18
CA PHE A 144 -12.65 3.85 15.16
C PHE A 144 -13.84 4.67 15.69
N ALA A 145 -14.58 5.31 14.79
CA ALA A 145 -15.75 6.09 15.17
C ALA A 145 -16.86 5.21 15.79
N THR A 146 -17.05 4.00 15.26
CA THR A 146 -18.00 3.00 15.75
C THR A 146 -17.52 1.58 15.46
N GLY A 147 -17.89 0.64 16.34
CA GLY A 147 -17.57 -0.79 16.21
C GLY A 147 -16.12 -1.12 16.56
N GLU A 148 -15.82 -2.42 16.53
CA GLU A 148 -14.48 -2.96 16.74
C GLU A 148 -14.07 -3.75 15.50
N LEU A 149 -12.78 -3.68 15.14
CA LEU A 149 -12.20 -4.49 14.08
C LEU A 149 -11.44 -5.65 14.71
N SER A 150 -11.75 -6.87 14.26
CA SER A 150 -11.05 -8.08 14.73
C SER A 150 -9.64 -8.14 14.15
N GLU A 151 -8.70 -8.73 14.90
CA GLU A 151 -7.35 -8.99 14.43
C GLU A 151 -7.33 -9.84 13.15
N PHE A 152 -6.45 -9.48 12.21
CA PHE A 152 -6.29 -10.23 10.97
C PHE A 152 -5.74 -11.63 11.26
N ASN A 153 -6.31 -12.65 10.63
CA ASN A 153 -5.98 -14.05 10.87
C ASN A 153 -5.49 -14.80 9.62
N TYR A 154 -5.17 -14.10 8.53
CA TYR A 154 -4.59 -14.74 7.35
C TYR A 154 -3.16 -15.23 7.62
N GLU A 155 -2.82 -16.35 6.97
CA GLU A 155 -1.48 -16.94 6.98
C GLU A 155 -0.60 -16.24 5.93
N PRO A 156 0.63 -15.81 6.27
CA PRO A 156 1.53 -15.12 5.34
C PRO A 156 2.15 -16.10 4.35
N LYS A 157 1.38 -16.52 3.34
CA LYS A 157 1.77 -17.50 2.30
C LYS A 157 2.50 -16.88 1.10
N PHE A 158 2.81 -15.61 1.19
CA PHE A 158 3.47 -14.83 0.15
C PHE A 158 4.42 -13.84 0.83
N PRO A 159 5.39 -13.25 0.12
CA PRO A 159 6.36 -12.35 0.72
C PRO A 159 5.70 -11.15 1.41
N ILE A 160 6.02 -10.97 2.69
CA ILE A 160 5.58 -9.82 3.48
C ILE A 160 6.80 -9.20 4.17
N ALA A 161 6.94 -7.88 4.02
CA ALA A 161 7.91 -7.07 4.74
C ALA A 161 7.20 -6.18 5.78
N LEU A 162 7.71 -6.18 6.99
CA LEU A 162 7.41 -5.20 8.03
C LEU A 162 8.54 -4.19 8.10
N VAL A 163 8.20 -2.91 8.02
CA VAL A 163 9.15 -1.80 8.14
C VAL A 163 8.72 -0.94 9.32
N GLY A 164 9.63 -0.57 10.20
CA GLY A 164 9.33 0.37 11.29
C GLY A 164 10.25 0.21 12.48
N SER A 165 9.82 0.67 13.65
CA SER A 165 10.60 0.51 14.88
C SER A 165 10.63 -0.96 15.33
N SER A 166 11.77 -1.40 15.86
CA SER A 166 11.92 -2.77 16.39
C SER A 166 10.89 -3.10 17.47
N GLU A 167 10.55 -2.11 18.31
CA GLU A 167 9.54 -2.26 19.36
C GLU A 167 8.14 -2.45 18.77
N GLY A 168 7.74 -1.62 17.80
CA GLY A 168 6.43 -1.72 17.15
C GLY A 168 6.27 -3.04 16.40
N MET A 169 7.31 -3.46 15.66
CA MET A 169 7.31 -4.76 14.98
C MET A 169 7.23 -5.93 15.96
N ALA A 170 7.92 -5.86 17.10
CA ALA A 170 7.85 -6.91 18.12
C ALA A 170 6.46 -7.02 18.76
N GLN A 171 5.65 -5.96 18.77
CA GLN A 171 4.29 -6.02 19.29
C GLN A 171 3.26 -6.44 18.23
N HIS A 172 3.57 -6.22 16.95
CA HIS A 172 2.71 -6.58 15.82
C HIS A 172 2.67 -8.09 15.59
N ARG A 173 1.48 -8.64 15.30
CA ARG A 173 1.28 -10.09 15.04
C ARG A 173 2.26 -10.63 13.99
N LEU A 174 2.31 -9.98 12.82
CA LEU A 174 3.20 -10.38 11.72
C LEU A 174 4.69 -10.28 12.10
N GLY A 175 5.09 -9.46 13.07
CA GLY A 175 6.50 -9.37 13.47
C GLY A 175 6.98 -10.56 14.30
N GLN A 176 6.03 -11.37 14.77
CA GLN A 176 6.28 -12.66 15.43
C GLN A 176 6.31 -13.84 14.46
N ASP A 177 5.95 -13.63 13.19
CA ASP A 177 5.90 -14.70 12.20
C ASP A 177 7.29 -14.92 11.57
N PRO A 178 7.80 -16.17 11.51
CA PRO A 178 9.13 -16.45 10.97
C PRO A 178 9.22 -16.28 9.44
N TYR A 179 8.09 -16.17 8.73
CA TYR A 179 8.04 -15.99 7.28
C TYR A 179 7.88 -14.52 6.86
N VAL A 180 7.95 -13.58 7.81
CA VAL A 180 7.84 -12.14 7.57
C VAL A 180 9.21 -11.50 7.75
N ASP A 181 9.66 -10.80 6.71
CA ASP A 181 10.90 -10.03 6.73
C ASP A 181 10.71 -8.74 7.55
N ARG A 182 11.73 -8.35 8.31
CA ARG A 182 11.65 -7.22 9.25
C ARG A 182 12.78 -6.25 9.01
N PHE A 183 12.43 -5.00 8.74
CA PHE A 183 13.34 -3.93 8.41
C PHE A 183 13.22 -2.81 9.44
N ALA A 184 14.19 -2.74 10.35
CA ALA A 184 14.24 -1.75 11.41
C ALA A 184 14.78 -0.40 10.90
N PHE A 185 14.03 0.24 10.01
CA PHE A 185 14.33 1.56 9.47
C PHE A 185 13.22 2.55 9.75
N GLU A 186 13.58 3.83 9.79
CA GLU A 186 12.61 4.89 9.61
C GLU A 186 12.02 4.83 8.19
N ALA A 187 10.70 4.99 8.09
CA ALA A 187 9.94 4.80 6.84
C ALA A 187 10.41 5.69 5.67
N ASP A 188 11.06 6.82 5.99
CA ASP A 188 11.52 7.81 5.01
C ASP A 188 13.02 7.75 4.71
N SER A 189 13.74 6.78 5.27
CA SER A 189 15.19 6.65 5.08
C SER A 189 15.52 6.21 3.65
N SER A 190 16.64 6.66 3.08
CA SER A 190 17.10 6.13 1.79
C SER A 190 17.51 4.66 1.87
N GLU A 191 17.90 4.20 3.06
CA GLU A 191 18.29 2.82 3.36
C GLU A 191 17.12 1.86 3.14
N VAL A 192 15.90 2.25 3.52
CA VAL A 192 14.70 1.43 3.30
C VAL A 192 14.45 1.15 1.82
N VAL A 193 14.72 2.12 0.95
CA VAL A 193 14.49 1.97 -0.49
C VAL A 193 15.44 0.93 -1.08
N THR A 194 16.71 0.97 -0.68
CA THR A 194 17.71 -0.04 -1.08
C THR A 194 17.34 -1.41 -0.54
N ALA A 195 17.02 -1.52 0.76
CA ALA A 195 16.65 -2.78 1.38
C ALA A 195 15.39 -3.41 0.74
N LEU A 196 14.37 -2.60 0.42
CA LEU A 196 13.17 -3.09 -0.27
C LEU A 196 13.44 -3.51 -1.70
N SER A 197 14.38 -2.84 -2.40
CA SER A 197 14.81 -3.28 -3.73
C SER A 197 15.46 -4.66 -3.68
N GLU A 198 16.39 -4.86 -2.74
CA GLU A 198 17.09 -6.13 -2.56
C GLU A 198 16.11 -7.24 -2.16
N TRP A 199 15.20 -6.94 -1.23
CA TRP A 199 14.13 -7.85 -0.83
C TRP A 199 13.22 -8.26 -2.00
N MET A 200 12.81 -7.32 -2.86
CA MET A 200 12.03 -7.65 -4.04
C MET A 200 12.80 -8.54 -5.01
N ASP A 201 14.09 -8.26 -5.25
CA ASP A 201 14.93 -9.09 -6.10
C ASP A 201 15.08 -10.52 -5.54
N GLU A 202 15.25 -10.68 -4.21
CA GLU A 202 15.28 -11.98 -3.52
C GLU A 202 13.95 -12.75 -3.64
N CYS A 203 12.82 -12.03 -3.62
CA CYS A 203 11.49 -12.59 -3.84
C CYS A 203 11.20 -12.91 -5.32
N GLY A 204 12.10 -12.56 -6.24
CA GLY A 204 11.95 -12.78 -7.68
C GLY A 204 10.98 -11.80 -8.37
N ILE A 205 10.91 -10.56 -7.89
CA ILE A 205 10.00 -9.50 -8.37
C ILE A 205 10.68 -8.54 -9.36
#